data_AF-A0A0F9FL21-F1
#
_entry.id   AF-A0A0F9FL21-F1
#
_cell.length_a   1.000
_cell.length_b   1.000
_cell.length_c   1.000
_cell.angle_alpha   90.00
_cell.angle_beta   90.00
_cell.angle_gamma   90.00
#
_symmetry.space_group_name_H-M   'P 1'
#
loop_
_entity.id
_entity.type
_entity.pdbx_description
1 polymer ?
#
loop_
_entity_poly.entity_id
_entity_poly.type
_entity_poly.pdbx_seq_one_letter_code
_entity_poly.pdbx_strand_id
1 'polypeptide(L)'
;MTNRYIGREAVKLAVGIEGSDRNSVIDSHIEAASREIDGLVNRRFIPITATRPYPWPTKNGRVTWWIPLDEDLLSVSALTKEGDDVTAISSSNYFLEPQGIGPPYHRIEIDLSSAAFFSSKDTHQRQIRVTGSWGYGNATKAAGALDGALGDTTGTSLSVTNASLADVGDTLLVGSEQLFVSERSTKDTATNTNGALTKSKSETTVTVGDGTKVLAGEIILIESERMYVESVSGNDLTVERAYDASTLAAHNTAKDVYAFRTLTVTRGENGTTAATHSDAAAITKYAPPAEIVALCKALAIGNYEAEKGGWTGTVGSGEGTVRVTQSGLNKMRDKVQRRYLRHLIGAV
;
A
#
# COMPACT_ATOMS: atom_id res chain seq x y z
N MET A 1 1.06 -6.13 10.93
CA MET A 1 1.63 -5.67 9.65
C MET A 1 0.79 -4.49 9.22
N THR A 2 1.42 -3.40 8.83
CA THR A 2 0.83 -2.09 8.49
C THR A 2 0.34 -2.01 7.04
N ASN A 3 0.10 -3.13 6.36
CA ASN A 3 -0.18 -3.16 4.92
C ASN A 3 -1.64 -2.82 4.59
N ARG A 4 -1.91 -1.58 4.20
CA ARG A 4 -3.25 -1.16 3.77
C ARG A 4 -3.40 -1.32 2.26
N TYR A 5 -4.60 -1.70 1.82
CA TYR A 5 -4.90 -1.86 0.38
C TYR A 5 -5.49 -0.61 -0.27
N ILE A 6 -5.71 0.45 0.50
CA ILE A 6 -6.21 1.73 0.00
C ILE A 6 -5.70 2.88 0.89
N GLY A 7 -5.46 4.04 0.28
CA GLY A 7 -5.09 5.26 0.99
C GLY A 7 -6.26 5.90 1.75
N ARG A 8 -5.95 6.62 2.82
CA ARG A 8 -6.89 7.36 3.68
C ARG A 8 -7.74 8.34 2.87
N GLU A 9 -7.09 9.06 1.97
CA GLU A 9 -7.63 10.12 1.12
C GLU A 9 -8.77 9.59 0.24
N ALA A 10 -8.60 8.39 -0.35
CA ALA A 10 -9.61 7.77 -1.19
C ALA A 10 -10.87 7.35 -0.43
N VAL A 11 -10.76 7.04 0.87
CA VAL A 11 -11.90 6.74 1.75
C VAL A 11 -12.56 8.03 2.22
N LYS A 12 -11.77 9.00 2.70
CA LYS A 12 -12.27 10.33 3.10
C LYS A 12 -13.08 10.99 1.98
N LEU A 13 -12.55 11.00 0.76
CA LEU A 13 -13.23 11.57 -0.41
C LEU A 13 -14.57 10.87 -0.69
N ALA A 14 -14.64 9.55 -0.53
CA ALA A 14 -15.85 8.79 -0.82
C ALA A 14 -16.97 8.99 0.20
N VAL A 15 -16.61 9.30 1.44
CA VAL A 15 -17.57 9.56 2.53
C VAL A 15 -17.88 11.06 2.67
N GLY A 16 -17.06 11.92 2.07
CA GLY A 16 -17.15 13.37 2.25
C GLY A 16 -16.63 13.82 3.63
N ILE A 17 -15.61 13.14 4.16
CA ILE A 17 -14.96 13.54 5.41
C ILE A 17 -13.85 14.52 5.10
N GLU A 18 -13.91 15.68 5.74
CA GLU A 18 -12.91 16.72 5.67
C GLU A 18 -12.16 16.86 7.00
N GLY A 19 -10.99 17.49 6.96
CA GLY A 19 -10.16 17.77 8.14
C GLY A 19 -9.42 16.55 8.69
N SER A 20 -8.69 16.73 9.79
CA SER A 20 -7.84 15.69 10.39
C SER A 20 -8.48 14.89 11.51
N ASP A 21 -9.60 15.36 12.07
CA ASP A 21 -10.18 14.86 13.33
C ASP A 21 -10.54 13.38 13.29
N ARG A 22 -10.83 12.84 12.10
CA ARG A 22 -11.23 11.44 11.90
C ARG A 22 -10.16 10.58 11.24
N ASN A 23 -8.96 11.11 11.02
CA ASN A 23 -7.88 10.39 10.33
C ASN A 23 -7.55 9.06 11.01
N SER A 24 -7.37 9.05 12.33
CA SER A 24 -7.04 7.84 13.09
C SER A 24 -8.15 6.78 13.07
N VAL A 25 -9.42 7.22 13.07
CA VAL A 25 -10.59 6.34 12.98
C VAL A 25 -10.66 5.69 11.61
N ILE A 26 -10.53 6.48 10.55
CA ILE A 26 -10.53 5.98 9.16
C ILE A 26 -9.38 5.00 8.93
N ASP A 27 -8.20 5.33 9.43
CA ASP A 27 -7.03 4.46 9.39
C ASP A 27 -7.26 3.10 10.03
N SER A 28 -7.89 3.07 11.20
CA SER A 28 -8.25 1.84 11.91
C SER A 28 -9.21 0.98 11.07
N HIS A 29 -10.22 1.60 10.45
CA HIS A 29 -11.17 0.89 9.59
C HIS A 29 -10.55 0.35 8.31
N ILE A 30 -9.61 1.08 7.71
CA ILE A 30 -8.86 0.61 6.53
C ILE A 30 -7.97 -0.58 6.90
N GLU A 31 -7.29 -0.51 8.04
CA GLU A 31 -6.46 -1.62 8.53
C GLU A 31 -7.32 -2.86 8.81
N ALA A 32 -8.43 -2.69 9.53
CA ALA A 32 -9.37 -3.78 9.80
C ALA A 32 -9.93 -4.40 8.52
N ALA A 33 -10.34 -3.58 7.55
CA ALA A 33 -10.82 -4.04 6.25
C ALA A 33 -9.75 -4.80 5.47
N SER A 34 -8.50 -4.33 5.49
CA SER A 34 -7.37 -5.01 4.82
C SER A 34 -7.12 -6.39 5.43
N ARG A 35 -7.19 -6.52 6.76
CA ARG A 35 -7.05 -7.82 7.46
C ARG A 35 -8.25 -8.75 7.28
N GLU A 36 -9.46 -8.21 7.20
CA GLU A 36 -10.65 -8.99 6.88
C GLU A 36 -10.51 -9.63 5.50
N ILE A 37 -10.02 -8.88 4.50
CA ILE A 37 -9.78 -9.42 3.17
C ILE A 37 -8.72 -10.53 3.20
N ASP A 38 -7.61 -10.32 3.90
CA ASP A 38 -6.57 -11.36 4.04
C ASP A 38 -7.14 -12.66 4.59
N GLY A 39 -7.98 -12.59 5.62
CA GLY A 39 -8.65 -13.74 6.22
C GLY A 39 -9.72 -14.36 5.31
N LEU A 40 -10.44 -13.53 4.54
CA LEU A 40 -11.47 -13.99 3.61
C LEU A 40 -10.88 -14.84 2.48
N VAL A 41 -9.66 -14.51 2.01
CA VAL A 41 -9.03 -15.19 0.87
C VAL A 41 -7.80 -16.02 1.23
N ASN A 42 -7.35 -16.01 2.49
CA ASN A 42 -6.10 -16.63 2.95
C ASN A 42 -4.88 -16.25 2.10
N ARG A 43 -4.79 -14.97 1.74
CA ARG A 43 -3.84 -14.46 0.75
C ARG A 43 -3.54 -12.98 1.00
N ARG A 44 -2.32 -12.57 0.68
CA ARG A 44 -1.84 -11.18 0.80
C ARG A 44 -1.59 -10.58 -0.57
N PHE A 45 -1.88 -9.29 -0.72
CA PHE A 45 -1.72 -8.56 -1.99
C PHE A 45 -0.54 -7.58 -2.02
N ILE A 46 0.10 -7.36 -0.87
CA ILE A 46 1.38 -6.66 -0.76
C ILE A 46 2.42 -7.71 -0.33
N PRO A 47 3.50 -7.91 -1.11
CA PRO A 47 4.42 -9.00 -0.86
C PRO A 47 5.36 -8.72 0.29
N ILE A 48 5.71 -9.77 1.03
CA ILE A 48 6.70 -9.77 2.10
C ILE A 48 7.98 -10.49 1.63
N THR A 49 9.13 -9.98 2.05
CA THR A 49 10.39 -10.70 1.95
C THR A 49 10.57 -11.51 3.21
N ALA A 50 10.64 -12.84 3.09
CA ALA A 50 10.73 -13.70 4.26
C ALA A 50 11.47 -15.00 3.95
N THR A 51 12.03 -15.60 5.01
CA THR A 51 12.55 -16.96 5.02
C THR A 51 11.53 -17.88 5.68
N ARG A 52 10.99 -18.84 4.92
CA ARG A 52 10.01 -19.81 5.40
C ARG A 52 10.63 -21.20 5.56
N PRO A 53 10.52 -21.83 6.75
CA PRO A 53 10.99 -23.18 6.97
C PRO A 53 9.92 -24.22 6.56
N TYR A 54 10.31 -25.23 5.81
CA TYR A 54 9.47 -26.37 5.46
C TYR A 54 10.05 -27.68 6.00
N PRO A 55 9.20 -28.64 6.41
CA PRO A 55 9.66 -29.97 6.76
C PRO A 55 10.17 -30.72 5.52
N TRP A 56 11.04 -31.69 5.75
CA TRP A 56 11.42 -32.64 4.72
C TRP A 56 10.18 -33.40 4.21
N PRO A 57 9.99 -33.57 2.89
CA PRO A 57 8.80 -34.21 2.33
C PRO A 57 8.70 -35.67 2.81
N THR A 58 7.68 -36.00 3.61
CA THR A 58 7.61 -37.31 4.28
C THR A 58 7.41 -38.49 3.33
N LYS A 59 8.04 -39.62 3.65
CA LYS A 59 8.03 -40.89 2.90
C LYS A 59 6.65 -41.58 2.79
N ASN A 60 5.62 -41.12 3.51
CA ASN A 60 4.28 -41.73 3.55
C ASN A 60 3.44 -41.34 2.32
N GLY A 61 3.90 -41.72 1.12
CA GLY A 61 3.16 -41.56 -0.13
C GLY A 61 3.29 -40.18 -0.80
N ARG A 62 4.08 -39.27 -0.23
CA ARG A 62 4.52 -38.06 -0.94
C ARG A 62 5.89 -38.31 -1.54
N VAL A 63 6.11 -37.76 -2.72
CA VAL A 63 7.40 -37.84 -3.40
C VAL A 63 8.41 -36.91 -2.73
N THR A 64 9.69 -37.32 -2.71
CA THR A 64 10.75 -36.64 -1.94
C THR A 64 11.39 -35.46 -2.65
N TRP A 65 10.95 -35.17 -3.88
CA TRP A 65 11.53 -34.15 -4.74
C TRP A 65 10.66 -32.91 -4.92
N TRP A 66 9.51 -32.79 -4.24
CA TRP A 66 8.78 -31.52 -4.21
C TRP A 66 8.21 -31.19 -2.83
N ILE A 67 8.03 -29.90 -2.58
CA ILE A 67 7.40 -29.36 -1.37
C ILE A 67 6.20 -28.47 -1.74
N PRO A 68 5.03 -28.66 -1.09
CA PRO A 68 3.94 -27.69 -1.17
C PRO A 68 4.30 -26.46 -0.34
N LEU A 69 3.95 -25.28 -0.86
CA LEU A 69 4.15 -24.01 -0.17
C LEU A 69 2.89 -23.64 0.61
N ASP A 70 3.06 -23.09 1.80
CA ASP A 70 1.98 -22.64 2.68
C ASP A 70 1.48 -21.23 2.34
N GLU A 71 2.30 -20.42 1.66
CA GLU A 71 1.94 -19.09 1.16
C GLU A 71 2.29 -18.93 -0.34
N ASP A 72 1.83 -17.84 -0.96
CA ASP A 72 1.98 -17.56 -2.39
C ASP A 72 3.42 -17.09 -2.60
N LEU A 73 4.16 -17.73 -3.48
CA LEU A 73 5.56 -17.39 -3.73
C LEU A 73 5.70 -16.65 -5.06
N LEU A 74 6.29 -15.46 -5.03
CA LEU A 74 6.54 -14.67 -6.24
C LEU A 74 7.91 -14.98 -6.84
N SER A 75 8.92 -15.09 -5.98
CA SER A 75 10.30 -15.38 -6.39
C SER A 75 11.09 -15.97 -5.23
N VAL A 76 12.07 -16.82 -5.55
CA VAL A 76 13.04 -17.35 -4.59
C VAL A 76 14.35 -16.56 -4.72
N SER A 77 14.86 -16.04 -3.62
CA SER A 77 16.21 -15.47 -3.54
C SER A 77 17.22 -16.46 -2.98
N ALA A 78 16.80 -17.39 -2.11
CA ALA A 78 17.64 -18.50 -1.65
C ALA A 78 16.79 -19.73 -1.33
N LEU A 79 17.28 -20.90 -1.70
CA LEU A 79 16.73 -22.20 -1.31
C LEU A 79 17.85 -23.01 -0.65
N THR A 80 17.67 -23.41 0.61
CA THR A 80 18.63 -24.28 1.30
C THR A 80 17.98 -25.59 1.70
N LYS A 81 18.78 -26.67 1.71
CA LYS A 81 18.29 -28.04 1.87
C LYS A 81 18.56 -28.67 3.24
N GLU A 82 19.18 -27.96 4.18
CA GLU A 82 19.76 -28.56 5.40
C GLU A 82 19.60 -27.72 6.68
N GLY A 83 18.40 -27.19 6.91
CA GLY A 83 18.10 -26.41 8.10
C GLY A 83 18.77 -25.04 8.05
N ASP A 84 19.51 -24.71 9.11
CA ASP A 84 20.25 -23.45 9.20
C ASP A 84 21.64 -23.54 8.50
N ASP A 85 22.06 -24.73 8.06
CA ASP A 85 23.22 -24.88 7.19
C ASP A 85 22.88 -24.40 5.77
N VAL A 86 23.69 -23.48 5.27
CA VAL A 86 23.46 -22.69 4.04
C VAL A 86 23.88 -23.48 2.78
N THR A 87 23.64 -24.80 2.73
CA THR A 87 23.87 -25.55 1.49
C THR A 87 22.79 -25.17 0.49
N ALA A 88 23.12 -24.21 -0.38
CA ALA A 88 22.21 -23.66 -1.36
C ALA A 88 21.91 -24.67 -2.48
N ILE A 89 20.65 -24.72 -2.91
CA ILE A 89 20.24 -25.31 -4.17
C ILE A 89 20.17 -24.18 -5.19
N SER A 90 20.96 -24.29 -6.26
CA SER A 90 20.94 -23.35 -7.39
C SER A 90 19.56 -23.29 -8.04
N SER A 91 19.16 -22.11 -8.55
CA SER A 91 17.93 -21.90 -9.31
C SER A 91 17.83 -22.75 -10.59
N SER A 92 18.96 -23.24 -11.11
CA SER A 92 18.98 -24.18 -12.23
C SER A 92 18.55 -25.61 -11.86
N ASN A 93 18.51 -25.94 -10.57
CA ASN A 93 18.32 -27.31 -10.09
C ASN A 93 16.95 -27.52 -9.44
N TYR A 94 16.04 -26.55 -9.57
CA TYR A 94 14.65 -26.67 -9.15
C TYR A 94 13.72 -25.89 -10.08
N PHE A 95 12.47 -26.31 -10.13
CA PHE A 95 11.38 -25.69 -10.84
C PHE A 95 10.41 -25.04 -9.84
N LEU A 96 9.89 -23.88 -10.24
CA LEU A 96 8.81 -23.19 -9.55
C LEU A 96 7.52 -23.43 -10.32
N GLU A 97 6.49 -23.82 -9.60
CA GLU A 97 5.28 -24.38 -10.20
C GLU A 97 4.02 -23.76 -9.61
N PRO A 98 2.93 -23.60 -10.39
CA PRO A 98 2.74 -24.12 -11.74
C PRO A 98 3.55 -23.39 -12.82
N GLN A 99 4.25 -24.15 -13.66
CA GLN A 99 5.00 -23.58 -14.79
C GLN A 99 4.03 -22.97 -15.83
N GLY A 100 4.34 -21.78 -16.34
CA GLY A 100 3.61 -21.15 -17.45
C GLY A 100 2.37 -20.32 -17.07
N ILE A 101 1.86 -20.41 -15.84
CA ILE A 101 0.83 -19.49 -15.31
C ILE A 101 1.49 -18.28 -14.64
N GLY A 102 2.76 -18.43 -14.26
CA GLY A 102 3.52 -17.38 -13.58
C GLY A 102 3.12 -17.22 -12.12
N PRO A 103 3.82 -16.38 -11.37
CA PRO A 103 3.58 -16.22 -9.94
C PRO A 103 2.12 -15.79 -9.68
N PRO A 104 1.49 -16.29 -8.61
CA PRO A 104 2.14 -16.98 -7.49
C PRO A 104 2.38 -18.48 -7.73
N TYR A 105 3.58 -18.93 -7.34
CA TYR A 105 3.95 -20.34 -7.27
C TYR A 105 3.43 -20.98 -5.98
N HIS A 106 3.10 -22.27 -6.06
CA HIS A 106 2.49 -23.04 -4.97
C HIS A 106 3.28 -24.30 -4.60
N ARG A 107 4.25 -24.71 -5.42
CA ARG A 107 5.16 -25.81 -5.11
C ARG A 107 6.55 -25.52 -5.68
N ILE A 108 7.56 -26.08 -5.01
CA ILE A 108 8.93 -26.13 -5.51
C ILE A 108 9.25 -27.59 -5.77
N GLU A 109 9.75 -27.89 -6.96
CA GLU A 109 10.11 -29.24 -7.40
C GLU A 109 11.59 -29.27 -7.76
N ILE A 110 12.33 -30.29 -7.33
CA ILE A 110 13.73 -30.49 -7.69
C ILE A 110 13.81 -31.01 -9.12
N ASP A 111 14.75 -30.48 -9.89
CA ASP A 111 15.09 -31.05 -11.18
C ASP A 111 15.78 -32.41 -10.98
N LEU A 112 15.05 -33.49 -11.28
CA LEU A 112 15.52 -34.86 -11.15
C LEU A 112 16.63 -35.23 -12.14
N SER A 113 16.87 -34.40 -13.17
CA SER A 113 18.03 -34.55 -14.04
C SER A 113 19.32 -33.99 -13.42
N SER A 114 19.19 -33.19 -12.35
CA SER A 114 20.30 -32.63 -11.58
C SER A 114 20.70 -33.55 -10.41
N ALA A 115 21.83 -33.23 -9.76
CA ALA A 115 22.24 -33.90 -8.53
C ALA A 115 21.64 -33.27 -7.25
N ALA A 116 20.68 -32.34 -7.38
CA ALA A 116 20.05 -31.71 -6.23
C ALA A 116 19.03 -32.64 -5.55
N PHE A 117 18.80 -32.40 -4.25
CA PHE A 117 17.84 -33.15 -3.44
C PHE A 117 17.48 -32.36 -2.18
N PHE A 118 16.36 -32.68 -1.55
CA PHE A 118 16.06 -32.21 -0.20
C PHE A 118 16.65 -33.15 0.84
N SER A 119 17.37 -32.62 1.82
CA SER A 119 18.01 -33.41 2.88
C SER A 119 17.17 -33.36 4.15
N SER A 120 17.09 -34.49 4.84
CA SER A 120 16.48 -34.57 6.17
C SER A 120 17.50 -34.41 7.30
N LYS A 121 18.81 -34.50 7.01
CA LYS A 121 19.89 -34.64 8.01
C LYS A 121 19.43 -35.46 9.22
N ASP A 122 19.49 -34.86 10.41
CA ASP A 122 19.19 -35.47 11.70
C ASP A 122 17.70 -35.39 12.09
N THR A 123 16.90 -34.55 11.43
CA THR A 123 15.46 -34.41 11.74
C THR A 123 14.65 -33.95 10.54
N HIS A 124 13.45 -34.50 10.35
CA HIS A 124 12.58 -34.11 9.24
C HIS A 124 11.94 -32.72 9.43
N GLN A 125 12.04 -32.14 10.61
CA GLN A 125 11.36 -30.90 10.96
C GLN A 125 12.16 -29.70 10.45
N ARG A 126 11.48 -28.80 9.72
CA ARG A 126 12.02 -27.49 9.31
C ARG A 126 13.43 -27.60 8.69
N GLN A 127 13.61 -28.43 7.67
CA GLN A 127 14.91 -28.63 7.01
C GLN A 127 15.09 -27.84 5.72
N ILE A 128 14.02 -27.45 5.05
CA ILE A 128 14.14 -26.63 3.85
C ILE A 128 13.91 -25.18 4.24
N ARG A 129 14.78 -24.26 3.81
CA ARG A 129 14.52 -22.81 3.93
C ARG A 129 14.27 -22.27 2.53
N VAL A 130 13.16 -21.57 2.39
CA VAL A 130 12.84 -20.81 1.18
C VAL A 130 12.87 -19.35 1.58
N THR A 131 13.89 -18.63 1.14
CA THR A 131 13.95 -17.17 1.23
C THR A 131 13.50 -16.59 -0.09
N GLY A 132 12.60 -15.61 -0.03
CA GLY A 132 12.03 -15.05 -1.24
C GLY A 132 11.00 -13.97 -0.98
N SER A 133 10.35 -13.56 -2.06
CA SER A 133 9.20 -12.65 -2.03
C SER A 133 7.91 -13.46 -2.03
N TRP A 134 7.05 -13.21 -1.06
CA TRP A 134 5.83 -13.95 -0.80
C TRP A 134 4.60 -13.04 -0.87
N GLY A 135 3.61 -13.40 -1.66
CA GLY A 135 2.39 -12.64 -1.88
C GLY A 135 1.71 -13.03 -3.19
N TYR A 136 0.51 -12.50 -3.44
CA TYR A 136 -0.24 -12.80 -4.65
C TYR A 136 0.36 -12.17 -5.91
N GLY A 137 0.92 -10.97 -5.80
CA GLY A 137 1.54 -10.26 -6.92
C GLY A 137 2.51 -9.18 -6.45
N ASN A 138 3.32 -8.68 -7.37
CA ASN A 138 4.26 -7.57 -7.14
C ASN A 138 3.93 -6.32 -7.97
N ALA A 139 2.69 -6.20 -8.46
CA ALA A 139 2.32 -5.09 -9.32
C ALA A 139 2.51 -3.75 -8.58
N THR A 140 3.24 -2.83 -9.21
CA THR A 140 3.43 -1.48 -8.71
C THR A 140 2.97 -0.44 -9.75
N LYS A 141 2.76 0.79 -9.28
CA LYS A 141 2.52 1.96 -10.11
C LYS A 141 3.52 3.06 -9.74
N ALA A 142 3.85 3.93 -10.69
CA ALA A 142 4.72 5.08 -10.42
C ALA A 142 4.11 5.97 -9.32
N ALA A 143 4.94 6.42 -8.39
CA ALA A 143 4.57 7.28 -7.26
C ALA A 143 5.50 8.51 -7.15
N GLY A 144 6.09 8.93 -8.27
CA GLY A 144 7.03 10.05 -8.32
C GLY A 144 8.49 9.64 -8.11
N ALA A 145 9.29 10.57 -7.60
CA ALA A 145 10.70 10.36 -7.26
C ALA A 145 11.02 11.04 -5.93
N LEU A 146 12.16 10.66 -5.33
CA LEU A 146 12.72 11.38 -4.19
C LEU A 146 13.11 12.81 -4.60
N ASP A 147 12.85 13.76 -3.69
CA ASP A 147 13.24 15.16 -3.82
C ASP A 147 14.28 15.47 -2.71
N GLY A 148 15.47 14.91 -2.90
CA GLY A 148 16.56 14.81 -1.93
C GLY A 148 16.95 13.37 -1.62
N ALA A 149 18.26 13.12 -1.49
CA ALA A 149 18.78 11.81 -1.11
C ALA A 149 18.41 11.43 0.34
N LEU A 150 18.13 10.14 0.57
CA LEU A 150 18.09 9.55 1.91
C LEU A 150 19.49 9.06 2.28
N GLY A 151 20.20 9.86 3.07
CA GLY A 151 21.59 9.60 3.46
C GLY A 151 21.80 8.58 4.58
N ASP A 152 20.73 8.10 5.21
CA ASP A 152 20.79 7.16 6.34
C ASP A 152 19.70 6.06 6.26
N THR A 153 19.71 5.14 7.22
CA THR A 153 18.77 4.00 7.32
C THR A 153 17.70 4.17 8.41
N THR A 154 17.62 5.32 9.07
CA THR A 154 16.77 5.53 10.27
C THR A 154 15.79 6.71 10.12
N GLY A 155 16.08 7.64 9.23
CA GLY A 155 15.27 8.81 8.96
C GLY A 155 13.90 8.40 8.42
N THR A 156 12.85 8.96 9.02
CA THR A 156 11.45 8.65 8.72
C THR A 156 10.76 9.76 7.94
N SER A 157 11.47 10.81 7.57
CA SER A 157 10.96 11.92 6.75
C SER A 157 11.45 11.77 5.31
N LEU A 158 10.52 11.70 4.37
CA LEU A 158 10.76 11.48 2.96
C LEU A 158 10.22 12.64 2.13
N SER A 159 11.08 13.37 1.43
CA SER A 159 10.63 14.37 0.46
C SER A 159 10.37 13.75 -0.90
N VAL A 160 9.23 14.05 -1.51
CA VAL A 160 8.85 13.55 -2.84
C VAL A 160 8.61 14.69 -3.82
N THR A 161 8.81 14.42 -5.11
CA THR A 161 8.62 15.43 -6.18
C THR A 161 7.15 15.74 -6.47
N ASN A 162 6.23 14.82 -6.17
CA ASN A 162 4.80 14.98 -6.42
C ASN A 162 3.95 14.28 -5.33
N ALA A 163 3.23 15.07 -4.55
CA ALA A 163 2.40 14.57 -3.45
C ALA A 163 1.07 13.94 -3.89
N SER A 164 0.60 14.20 -5.12
CA SER A 164 -0.67 13.66 -5.63
C SER A 164 -0.62 12.16 -5.95
N LEU A 165 0.58 11.58 -6.01
CA LEU A 165 0.78 10.19 -6.40
C LEU A 165 0.95 9.23 -5.21
N ALA A 166 1.08 9.76 -3.99
CA ALA A 166 1.27 8.99 -2.77
C ALA A 166 0.31 9.44 -1.66
N ASP A 167 -0.47 8.47 -1.17
CA ASP A 167 -1.50 8.68 -0.15
C ASP A 167 -1.08 8.04 1.18
N VAL A 168 -1.68 8.51 2.27
CA VAL A 168 -1.42 7.91 3.59
C VAL A 168 -2.00 6.51 3.63
N GLY A 169 -1.17 5.53 3.98
CA GLY A 169 -1.49 4.11 3.92
C GLY A 169 -0.89 3.38 2.72
N ASP A 170 -0.32 4.10 1.75
CA ASP A 170 0.39 3.44 0.64
C ASP A 170 1.66 2.74 1.14
N THR A 171 1.96 1.58 0.55
CA THR A 171 3.27 0.92 0.69
C THR A 171 4.10 1.25 -0.54
N LEU A 172 5.12 2.08 -0.34
CA LEU A 172 6.07 2.49 -1.36
C LEU A 172 7.19 1.45 -1.50
N LEU A 173 7.78 1.42 -2.70
CA LEU A 173 8.95 0.63 -3.04
C LEU A 173 9.97 1.57 -3.70
N VAL A 174 11.15 1.67 -3.08
CA VAL A 174 12.30 2.42 -3.59
C VAL A 174 13.48 1.46 -3.63
N GLY A 175 14.01 1.19 -4.83
CA GLY A 175 14.94 0.08 -5.03
C GLY A 175 14.31 -1.25 -4.58
N SER A 176 14.90 -1.90 -3.58
CA SER A 176 14.37 -3.12 -2.94
C SER A 176 13.77 -2.89 -1.55
N GLU A 177 13.71 -1.65 -1.08
CA GLU A 177 13.17 -1.31 0.24
C GLU A 177 11.67 -0.98 0.15
N GLN A 178 10.88 -1.56 1.06
CA GLN A 178 9.49 -1.18 1.24
C GLN A 178 9.33 -0.17 2.38
N LEU A 179 8.55 0.87 2.14
CA LEU A 179 8.28 1.95 3.09
C LEU A 179 6.77 2.16 3.22
N PHE A 180 6.25 2.17 4.45
CA PHE A 180 4.84 2.44 4.71
C PHE A 180 4.63 3.93 5.00
N VAL A 181 3.72 4.60 4.27
CA VAL A 181 3.38 6.02 4.50
C VAL A 181 2.38 6.14 5.63
N SER A 182 2.80 6.74 6.74
CA SER A 182 1.96 6.92 7.93
C SER A 182 1.31 8.30 8.02
N GLU A 183 1.96 9.35 7.53
CA GLU A 183 1.41 10.71 7.51
C GLU A 183 2.01 11.54 6.37
N ARG A 184 1.41 12.72 6.12
CA ARG A 184 1.89 13.72 5.17
C ARG A 184 2.00 15.09 5.84
N SER A 185 3.05 15.82 5.53
CA SER A 185 3.28 17.19 5.98
C SER A 185 3.78 18.07 4.84
N THR A 186 3.83 19.37 5.10
CA THR A 186 4.16 20.37 4.09
C THR A 186 5.66 20.46 3.83
N LYS A 187 5.99 20.87 2.61
CA LYS A 187 7.30 21.28 2.14
C LYS A 187 7.13 22.58 1.36
N ASP A 188 8.05 23.52 1.55
CA ASP A 188 8.08 24.74 0.76
C ASP A 188 8.28 24.39 -0.72
N THR A 189 7.46 24.97 -1.59
CA THR A 189 7.57 24.79 -3.05
C THR A 189 8.62 25.72 -3.68
N ALA A 190 9.14 26.67 -2.90
CA ALA A 190 10.02 27.76 -3.32
C ALA A 190 9.41 28.72 -4.35
N THR A 191 8.08 28.70 -4.52
CA THR A 191 7.33 29.77 -5.20
C THR A 191 6.41 30.46 -4.20
N ASN A 192 6.12 31.74 -4.47
CA ASN A 192 5.27 32.56 -3.64
C ASN A 192 4.06 33.03 -4.45
N THR A 193 3.00 33.47 -3.77
CA THR A 193 1.89 34.18 -4.42
C THR A 193 2.42 35.42 -5.13
N ASN A 194 1.98 35.66 -6.36
CA ASN A 194 2.32 36.83 -7.18
C ASN A 194 1.11 37.74 -7.42
N GLY A 195 0.00 37.46 -6.74
CA GLY A 195 -1.20 38.29 -6.64
C GLY A 195 -1.79 38.17 -5.24
N ALA A 196 -2.55 39.18 -4.82
CA ALA A 196 -3.32 39.09 -3.59
C ALA A 196 -4.63 38.34 -3.86
N LEU A 197 -5.05 37.53 -2.88
CA LEU A 197 -6.33 36.86 -2.85
C LEU A 197 -7.22 37.50 -1.79
N THR A 198 -8.46 37.78 -2.14
CA THR A 198 -9.50 38.21 -1.20
C THR A 198 -10.07 37.01 -0.44
N LYS A 199 -10.86 37.26 0.60
CA LYS A 199 -11.58 36.20 1.33
C LYS A 199 -12.85 35.77 0.56
N SER A 200 -12.68 35.22 -0.64
CA SER A 200 -13.76 34.84 -1.54
C SER A 200 -13.53 33.46 -2.17
N LYS A 201 -14.52 32.55 -2.06
CA LYS A 201 -14.46 31.24 -2.73
C LYS A 201 -14.63 31.33 -4.26
N SER A 202 -15.18 32.45 -4.76
CA SER A 202 -15.34 32.66 -6.21
C SER A 202 -14.03 33.06 -6.89
N GLU A 203 -13.01 33.43 -6.12
CA GLU A 203 -11.67 33.68 -6.62
C GLU A 203 -10.91 32.35 -6.71
N THR A 204 -11.01 31.69 -7.86
CA THR A 204 -10.47 30.33 -8.09
C THR A 204 -9.10 30.33 -8.77
N THR A 205 -8.53 31.51 -9.04
CA THR A 205 -7.21 31.64 -9.68
C THR A 205 -6.20 32.15 -8.66
N VAL A 206 -5.15 31.37 -8.42
CA VAL A 206 -3.99 31.78 -7.61
C VAL A 206 -2.80 31.98 -8.54
N THR A 207 -2.40 33.23 -8.73
CA THR A 207 -1.18 33.55 -9.48
C THR A 207 0.04 33.36 -8.59
N VAL A 208 1.04 32.60 -9.06
CA VAL A 208 2.31 32.35 -8.37
C VAL A 208 3.50 32.90 -9.17
N GLY A 209 4.67 32.99 -8.54
CA GLY A 209 5.90 33.44 -9.21
C GLY A 209 6.39 32.47 -10.28
N ASP A 210 6.34 31.17 -9.99
CA ASP A 210 6.71 30.07 -10.90
C ASP A 210 5.71 28.91 -10.74
N GLY A 211 4.83 28.74 -11.73
CA GLY A 211 3.84 27.66 -11.72
C GLY A 211 4.43 26.26 -11.94
N THR A 212 5.68 26.15 -12.43
CA THR A 212 6.33 24.84 -12.62
C THR A 212 6.69 24.15 -11.29
N LYS A 213 6.66 24.89 -10.18
CA LYS A 213 6.92 24.38 -8.83
C LYS A 213 5.73 23.68 -8.19
N VAL A 214 4.53 23.84 -8.74
CA VAL A 214 3.27 23.27 -8.24
C VAL A 214 2.69 22.35 -9.31
N LEU A 215 2.10 21.22 -8.89
CA LEU A 215 1.51 20.26 -9.81
C LEU A 215 -0.02 20.18 -9.60
N ALA A 216 -0.75 19.92 -10.68
CA ALA A 216 -2.18 19.64 -10.59
C ALA A 216 -2.44 18.36 -9.78
N GLY A 217 -3.55 18.34 -9.03
CA GLY A 217 -3.90 17.29 -8.09
C GLY A 217 -3.23 17.40 -6.71
N GLU A 218 -2.32 18.36 -6.52
CA GLU A 218 -1.74 18.63 -5.20
C GLU A 218 -2.67 19.49 -4.34
N ILE A 219 -2.53 19.34 -3.03
CA ILE A 219 -3.06 20.28 -2.06
C ILE A 219 -1.92 21.24 -1.71
N ILE A 220 -2.16 22.53 -1.87
CA ILE A 220 -1.26 23.59 -1.43
C ILE A 220 -1.75 24.19 -0.11
N LEU A 221 -0.83 24.73 0.68
CA LEU A 221 -1.09 25.48 1.89
C LEU A 221 -0.48 26.89 1.73
N ILE A 222 -1.31 27.91 1.94
CA ILE A 222 -0.88 29.31 2.03
C ILE A 222 -1.33 29.81 3.40
N GLU A 223 -0.37 30.17 4.24
CA GLU A 223 -0.60 30.46 5.67
C GLU A 223 -1.34 29.30 6.37
N SER A 224 -2.66 29.42 6.56
CA SER A 224 -3.51 28.39 7.17
C SER A 224 -4.62 27.87 6.24
N GLU A 225 -4.71 28.39 5.01
CA GLU A 225 -5.70 27.95 4.03
C GLU A 225 -5.13 26.84 3.15
N ARG A 226 -5.86 25.73 3.04
CA ARG A 226 -5.54 24.65 2.10
C ARG A 226 -6.38 24.82 0.86
N MET A 227 -5.77 24.65 -0.31
CA MET A 227 -6.44 24.75 -1.59
C MET A 227 -6.07 23.53 -2.45
N TYR A 228 -7.05 22.94 -3.14
CA TYR A 228 -6.80 21.84 -4.07
C TYR A 228 -6.52 22.40 -5.46
N VAL A 229 -5.40 22.03 -6.07
CA VAL A 229 -4.99 22.52 -7.39
C VAL A 229 -5.67 21.67 -8.47
N GLU A 230 -6.66 22.22 -9.16
CA GLU A 230 -7.36 21.53 -10.24
C GLU A 230 -6.53 21.51 -11.53
N SER A 231 -5.90 22.63 -11.86
CA SER A 231 -5.05 22.74 -13.05
C SER A 231 -4.02 23.86 -12.92
N VAL A 232 -2.96 23.77 -13.73
CA VAL A 232 -1.88 24.76 -13.79
C VAL A 232 -1.75 25.25 -15.24
N SER A 233 -1.84 26.56 -15.45
CA SER A 233 -1.68 27.20 -16.75
C SER A 233 -0.65 28.32 -16.66
N GLY A 234 0.59 28.04 -17.05
CA GLY A 234 1.71 28.96 -16.83
C GLY A 234 1.90 29.21 -15.33
N ASN A 235 1.73 30.46 -14.89
CA ASN A 235 1.86 30.86 -13.49
C ASN A 235 0.51 30.97 -12.76
N ASP A 236 -0.59 30.66 -13.43
CA ASP A 236 -1.93 30.71 -12.83
C ASP A 236 -2.39 29.30 -12.45
N LEU A 237 -2.66 29.11 -11.16
CA LEU A 237 -3.22 27.87 -10.60
C LEU A 237 -4.74 28.02 -10.52
N THR A 238 -5.49 27.13 -11.14
CA THR A 238 -6.93 27.00 -10.88
C THR A 238 -7.13 26.11 -9.67
N VAL A 239 -7.79 26.61 -8.63
CA VAL A 239 -7.91 25.92 -7.34
C VAL A 239 -9.33 25.90 -6.80
N GLU A 240 -9.63 24.85 -6.05
CA GLU A 240 -10.72 24.84 -5.08
C GLU A 240 -10.21 25.37 -3.74
N ARG A 241 -10.85 26.44 -3.24
CA ARG A 241 -10.44 27.15 -2.02
C ARG A 241 -11.11 26.66 -0.76
N ALA A 242 -10.47 26.91 0.38
CA ALA A 242 -10.91 26.43 1.69
C ALA A 242 -11.19 24.91 1.68
N TYR A 243 -10.26 24.16 1.08
CA TYR A 243 -10.32 22.72 0.90
C TYR A 243 -10.09 21.96 2.22
N ASP A 244 -10.64 20.76 2.33
CA ASP A 244 -10.55 19.84 3.49
C ASP A 244 -10.93 20.54 4.81
N ALA A 245 -12.01 21.32 4.83
CA ALA A 245 -12.47 22.12 5.96
C ALA A 245 -11.45 23.14 6.50
N SER A 246 -10.50 23.60 5.69
CA SER A 246 -9.64 24.72 6.07
C SER A 246 -10.38 26.06 6.06
N THR A 247 -9.87 27.02 6.83
CA THR A 247 -10.49 28.35 6.93
C THR A 247 -10.13 29.20 5.71
N LEU A 248 -11.14 29.70 4.99
CA LEU A 248 -10.97 30.68 3.92
C LEU A 248 -10.32 31.97 4.47
N ALA A 249 -9.23 32.41 3.86
CA ALA A 249 -8.46 33.59 4.26
C ALA A 249 -8.31 34.59 3.12
N ALA A 250 -7.81 35.78 3.42
CA ALA A 250 -7.23 36.66 2.41
C ALA A 250 -5.72 36.48 2.46
N HIS A 251 -5.06 36.50 1.30
CA HIS A 251 -3.61 36.37 1.21
C HIS A 251 -3.06 37.59 0.49
N ASN A 252 -2.04 38.23 1.05
CA ASN A 252 -1.35 39.30 0.33
C ASN A 252 -0.37 38.70 -0.71
N THR A 253 0.36 39.56 -1.40
CA THR A 253 1.40 39.14 -2.34
C THR A 253 2.63 38.61 -1.62
N ALA A 254 3.41 37.77 -2.29
CA ALA A 254 4.67 37.20 -1.80
C ALA A 254 4.51 36.31 -0.55
N LYS A 255 3.37 35.62 -0.41
CA LYS A 255 3.19 34.57 0.59
C LYS A 255 3.78 33.26 0.09
N ASP A 256 4.53 32.58 0.94
CA ASP A 256 5.08 31.26 0.64
C ASP A 256 3.96 30.26 0.30
N VAL A 257 4.20 29.45 -0.71
CA VAL A 257 3.31 28.35 -1.12
C VAL A 257 3.94 27.03 -0.69
N TYR A 258 3.25 26.28 0.14
CA TYR A 258 3.69 24.95 0.58
C TYR A 258 2.86 23.87 -0.12
N ALA A 259 3.43 22.67 -0.33
CA ALA A 259 2.73 21.48 -0.81
C ALA A 259 2.97 20.30 0.13
N PHE A 260 2.05 19.34 0.21
CA PHE A 260 2.15 18.18 1.14
C PHE A 260 3.14 17.08 0.66
N ARG A 261 4.36 17.48 0.30
CA ARG A 261 5.43 16.66 -0.32
C ARG A 261 6.38 16.00 0.67
N THR A 262 6.17 16.17 1.97
CA THR A 262 6.93 15.46 3.00
C THR A 262 6.09 14.29 3.50
N LEU A 263 6.53 13.06 3.28
CA LEU A 263 5.88 11.84 3.77
C LEU A 263 6.59 11.40 5.06
N THR A 264 5.82 11.11 6.10
CA THR A 264 6.30 10.34 7.24
C THR A 264 6.17 8.87 6.91
N VAL A 265 7.28 8.12 7.02
CA VAL A 265 7.34 6.71 6.63
C VAL A 265 7.91 5.82 7.74
N THR A 266 7.41 4.59 7.80
CA THR A 266 8.11 3.48 8.47
C THR A 266 8.91 2.71 7.43
N ARG A 267 10.17 2.40 7.75
CA ARG A 267 11.17 1.89 6.80
C ARG A 267 11.51 0.43 7.02
N GLY A 268 12.04 -0.22 5.99
CA GLY A 268 12.38 -1.65 6.06
C GLY A 268 11.16 -2.53 6.37
N GLU A 269 10.00 -2.15 5.86
CA GLU A 269 8.76 -2.87 6.12
C GLU A 269 8.73 -4.19 5.35
N ASN A 270 7.80 -5.08 5.75
CA ASN A 270 7.55 -6.34 5.04
C ASN A 270 8.79 -7.22 4.87
N GLY A 271 9.70 -7.18 5.85
CA GLY A 271 10.93 -7.97 5.88
C GLY A 271 12.02 -7.48 4.91
N THR A 272 11.86 -6.28 4.34
CA THR A 272 12.96 -5.59 3.65
C THR A 272 13.88 -4.91 4.66
N THR A 273 15.02 -4.39 4.19
CA THR A 273 15.98 -3.67 5.04
C THR A 273 16.05 -2.22 4.60
N ALA A 274 16.08 -1.30 5.57
CA ALA A 274 16.26 0.12 5.29
C ALA A 274 17.61 0.37 4.62
N ALA A 275 17.62 1.10 3.50
CA ALA A 275 18.80 1.38 2.68
C ALA A 275 18.97 2.88 2.40
N THR A 276 20.18 3.33 2.09
CA THR A 276 20.33 4.70 1.57
C THR A 276 19.82 4.78 0.14
N HIS A 277 19.26 5.93 -0.25
CA HIS A 277 18.75 6.16 -1.59
C HIS A 277 19.27 7.47 -2.15
N SER A 278 19.65 7.45 -3.42
CA SER A 278 20.12 8.65 -4.12
C SER A 278 18.98 9.64 -4.36
N ASP A 279 19.35 10.90 -4.58
CA ASP A 279 18.40 11.90 -5.07
C ASP A 279 17.77 11.46 -6.40
N ALA A 280 16.53 11.89 -6.65
CA ALA A 280 15.71 11.50 -7.80
C ALA A 280 15.49 9.99 -7.98
N ALA A 281 15.77 9.16 -6.96
CA ALA A 281 15.44 7.74 -7.02
C ALA A 281 13.94 7.57 -7.26
N ALA A 282 13.59 6.72 -8.23
CA ALA A 282 12.20 6.48 -8.60
C ALA A 282 11.45 5.81 -7.44
N ILE A 283 10.26 6.33 -7.15
CA ILE A 283 9.35 5.76 -6.17
C ILE A 283 8.24 5.07 -6.94
N THR A 284 7.95 3.83 -6.56
CA THR A 284 6.72 3.14 -6.97
C THR A 284 5.89 2.82 -5.74
N LYS A 285 4.60 2.54 -5.91
CA LYS A 285 3.73 2.05 -4.84
C LYS A 285 3.09 0.74 -5.24
N TYR A 286 2.92 -0.17 -4.29
CA TYR A 286 2.21 -1.42 -4.55
C TYR A 286 0.76 -1.15 -4.93
N ALA A 287 0.29 -1.85 -5.96
CA ALA A 287 -1.04 -1.69 -6.51
C ALA A 287 -1.79 -3.04 -6.44
N PRO A 288 -2.52 -3.29 -5.35
CA PRO A 288 -3.40 -4.45 -5.25
C PRO A 288 -4.41 -4.48 -6.42
N PRO A 289 -4.95 -5.66 -6.78
CA PRO A 289 -5.96 -5.77 -7.82
C PRO A 289 -7.16 -4.84 -7.54
N ALA A 290 -7.72 -4.23 -8.59
CA ALA A 290 -8.77 -3.21 -8.43
C ALA A 290 -9.99 -3.70 -7.63
N GLU A 291 -10.32 -4.99 -7.71
CA GLU A 291 -11.42 -5.60 -6.93
C GLU A 291 -11.12 -5.67 -5.43
N ILE A 292 -9.85 -5.86 -5.06
CA ILE A 292 -9.40 -5.85 -3.66
C ILE A 292 -9.46 -4.43 -3.11
N VAL A 293 -8.99 -3.44 -3.88
CA VAL A 293 -9.09 -2.02 -3.50
C VAL A 293 -10.55 -1.61 -3.33
N ALA A 294 -11.43 -2.01 -4.25
CA ALA A 294 -12.86 -1.70 -4.19
C ALA A 294 -13.55 -2.35 -2.97
N LEU A 295 -13.25 -3.62 -2.67
CA LEU A 295 -13.78 -4.29 -1.48
C LEU A 295 -13.24 -3.64 -0.20
N CYS A 296 -11.94 -3.32 -0.14
CA CYS A 296 -11.34 -2.67 1.03
C CYS A 296 -11.98 -1.31 1.29
N LYS A 297 -12.21 -0.53 0.23
CA LYS A 297 -12.93 0.74 0.31
C LYS A 297 -14.34 0.55 0.86
N ALA A 298 -15.10 -0.41 0.31
CA ALA A 298 -16.48 -0.68 0.73
C ALA A 298 -16.57 -1.15 2.19
N LEU A 299 -15.65 -2.02 2.62
CA LEU A 299 -15.55 -2.49 4.00
C LEU A 299 -15.20 -1.35 4.97
N ALA A 300 -14.20 -0.53 4.64
CA ALA A 300 -13.80 0.59 5.49
C ALA A 300 -14.96 1.60 5.66
N ILE A 301 -15.66 1.94 4.57
CA ILE A 301 -16.84 2.81 4.62
C ILE A 301 -17.97 2.15 5.43
N GLY A 302 -18.25 0.88 5.17
CA GLY A 302 -19.31 0.15 5.87
C GLY A 302 -19.07 0.05 7.38
N ASN A 303 -17.83 -0.20 7.80
CA ASN A 303 -17.45 -0.27 9.22
C ASN A 303 -17.53 1.10 9.89
N TYR A 304 -17.10 2.17 9.20
CA TYR A 304 -17.20 3.53 9.70
C TYR A 304 -18.66 3.99 9.88
N GLU A 305 -19.54 3.72 8.91
CA GLU A 305 -20.96 4.06 9.02
C GLU A 305 -21.70 3.17 10.05
N ALA A 306 -21.30 1.91 10.19
CA ALA A 306 -21.81 1.03 11.24
C ALA A 306 -21.42 1.53 12.64
N GLU A 307 -20.19 2.01 12.83
CA GLU A 307 -19.74 2.61 14.09
C GLU A 307 -20.56 3.85 14.43
N LYS A 308 -20.79 4.76 13.48
CA LYS A 308 -21.67 5.92 13.67
C LYS A 308 -23.09 5.52 14.07
N GLY A 309 -23.61 4.45 13.48
CA GLY A 309 -24.95 3.91 13.75
C GLY A 309 -25.04 3.00 14.98
N GLY A 310 -23.96 2.86 15.76
CA GLY A 310 -23.93 2.01 16.96
C GLY A 310 -24.15 0.51 16.66
N TRP A 311 -23.80 0.06 15.46
CA TRP A 311 -23.99 -1.33 14.98
C TRP A 311 -25.43 -1.85 15.02
N THR A 312 -26.42 -0.97 15.09
CA THR A 312 -27.85 -1.33 15.16
C THR A 312 -28.42 -1.86 13.83
N GLY A 313 -27.65 -1.78 12.73
CA GLY A 313 -28.09 -2.14 11.39
C GLY A 313 -29.12 -1.17 10.78
N THR A 314 -29.37 -0.04 11.46
CA THR A 314 -30.35 0.99 11.09
C THR A 314 -29.67 2.34 11.08
N VAL A 315 -29.92 3.15 10.05
CA VAL A 315 -29.41 4.52 9.95
C VAL A 315 -30.60 5.49 10.00
N GLY A 316 -30.48 6.54 10.82
CA GLY A 316 -31.52 7.57 11.01
C GLY A 316 -32.11 7.60 12.42
N SER A 317 -32.93 8.63 12.68
CA SER A 317 -33.65 8.83 13.94
C SER A 317 -35.14 9.04 13.64
N GLY A 318 -36.02 8.51 14.49
CA GLY A 318 -37.48 8.64 14.35
C GLY A 318 -38.09 7.82 13.20
N GLU A 319 -39.12 8.36 12.55
CA GLU A 319 -39.89 7.68 11.49
C GLU A 319 -39.11 7.50 10.17
N GLY A 320 -37.93 8.13 10.03
CA GLY A 320 -37.04 8.02 8.86
C GLY A 320 -35.97 6.93 8.97
N THR A 321 -36.15 5.95 9.86
CA THR A 321 -35.17 4.86 10.06
C THR A 321 -35.10 3.94 8.84
N VAL A 322 -33.90 3.79 8.27
CA VAL A 322 -33.66 2.89 7.13
C VAL A 322 -32.78 1.73 7.58
N ARG A 323 -33.25 0.50 7.35
CA ARG A 323 -32.44 -0.70 7.57
C ARG A 323 -31.41 -0.83 6.45
N VAL A 324 -30.13 -0.77 6.80
CA VAL A 324 -29.05 -0.94 5.82
C VAL A 324 -28.85 -2.42 5.56
N THR A 325 -29.10 -2.86 4.32
CA THR A 325 -28.86 -4.24 3.92
C THR A 325 -27.44 -4.40 3.38
N GLN A 326 -26.67 -5.37 3.92
CA GLN A 326 -25.30 -5.66 3.47
C GLN A 326 -25.24 -6.44 2.14
N SER A 327 -26.34 -6.51 1.37
CA SER A 327 -26.46 -7.36 0.18
C SER A 327 -25.42 -7.04 -0.89
N GLY A 328 -25.16 -5.75 -1.15
CA GLY A 328 -24.13 -5.31 -2.10
C GLY A 328 -22.71 -5.68 -1.65
N LEU A 329 -22.40 -5.45 -0.37
CA LEU A 329 -21.11 -5.78 0.22
C LEU A 329 -20.83 -7.29 0.21
N ASN A 330 -21.84 -8.09 0.54
CA ASN A 330 -21.74 -9.55 0.50
C ASN A 330 -21.47 -10.07 -0.92
N LYS A 331 -22.12 -9.51 -1.94
CA LYS A 331 -21.81 -9.84 -3.35
C LYS A 331 -20.36 -9.51 -3.71
N MET A 332 -19.79 -8.42 -3.19
CA MET A 332 -18.38 -8.09 -3.40
C MET A 332 -17.46 -9.09 -2.69
N ARG A 333 -17.76 -9.46 -1.43
CA ARG A 333 -17.04 -10.52 -0.69
C ARG A 333 -17.07 -11.84 -1.47
N ASP A 334 -18.24 -12.30 -1.91
CA ASP A 334 -18.41 -13.54 -2.66
C ASP A 334 -17.63 -13.52 -3.98
N LYS A 335 -17.59 -12.37 -4.66
CA LYS A 335 -16.85 -12.21 -5.91
C LYS A 335 -15.33 -12.31 -5.67
N VAL A 336 -14.83 -11.63 -4.65
CA VAL A 336 -13.41 -11.67 -4.25
C VAL A 336 -13.02 -13.07 -3.80
N GLN A 337 -13.83 -13.72 -2.95
CA GLN A 337 -13.59 -15.08 -2.49
C GLN A 337 -13.52 -16.08 -3.67
N ARG A 338 -14.49 -16.05 -4.59
CA ARG A 338 -14.47 -16.95 -5.76
C ARG A 338 -13.23 -16.80 -6.64
N ARG A 339 -12.62 -15.61 -6.69
CA ARG A 339 -11.49 -15.34 -7.57
C ARG A 339 -10.13 -15.52 -6.90
N TYR A 340 -10.01 -15.12 -5.63
CA TYR A 340 -8.72 -15.01 -4.97
C TYR A 340 -8.53 -15.97 -3.80
N LEU A 341 -9.56 -16.71 -3.37
CA LEU A 341 -9.43 -17.66 -2.26
C LEU A 341 -8.35 -18.69 -2.56
N ARG A 342 -7.38 -18.77 -1.65
CA ARG A 342 -6.41 -19.85 -1.61
C ARG A 342 -6.94 -20.96 -0.70
N HIS A 343 -6.97 -22.18 -1.22
CA HIS A 343 -7.25 -23.36 -0.43
C HIS A 343 -5.98 -23.77 0.34
N LEU A 344 -6.08 -23.83 1.67
CA LEU A 344 -4.96 -24.27 2.51
C LEU A 344 -4.72 -25.77 2.30
N ILE A 345 -3.46 -26.15 2.10
CA ILE A 345 -3.06 -27.55 1.94
C ILE A 345 -3.36 -28.29 3.24
N GLY A 346 -4.32 -29.22 3.20
CA GLY A 346 -4.76 -30.02 4.35
C GLY A 346 -6.21 -29.80 4.80
N ALA A 347 -6.94 -28.87 4.19
CA ALA A 347 -8.39 -28.74 4.36
C ALA A 347 -9.12 -29.69 3.40
N VAL A 348 -9.30 -30.96 3.82
CA VAL A 348 -10.34 -31.86 3.34
C VAL A 348 -11.17 -32.27 4.54
#